data_AF-A0A1Q9NT22-F1
#
_entry.id   AF-A0A1Q9NT22-F1
#
_cell.length_a   1.000
_cell.length_b   1.000
_cell.length_c   1.000
_cell.angle_alpha   90.00
_cell.angle_beta   90.00
_cell.angle_gamma   90.00
#
_symmetry.space_group_name_H-M   'P 1'
#
loop_
_entity.id
_entity.type
_entity.pdbx_description
1 polymer ?
#
loop_
_entity_poly.entity_id
_entity_poly.type
_entity_poly.pdbx_seq_one_letter_code
_entity_poly.pdbx_strand_id
1 'polypeptide(L)'
;MKNNEFEIYQKTIARRTKIRWTSLLIYLILILGSTAILLIFLGDIEQYEFLYTGVVLGGSVILIILVIFPYFNKITPPKRPDGLAGISTKSFDPDSTFIMIDKLKLASYLAFPISTFIIGTAIYSLIQEEYVESIILIAVGTLVILILFMLDTISLLANKDQILVRLGPFKDIILMKDVDTIRPVSVRPFRDFMGIGKRIGSDGAIGYIAYKKTGVRIETKDNKIFVITLDNPQEFTEFVRYFKKSSVIN
;
A
#
# COMPACT_ATOMS: atom_id res chain seq x y z
N MET A 1 -2.41 -28.63 23.74
CA MET A 1 -3.19 -28.07 22.61
C MET A 1 -2.38 -27.20 21.62
N LYS A 2 -1.04 -27.06 21.73
CA LYS A 2 -0.25 -26.14 20.85
C LYS A 2 0.03 -26.63 19.41
N ASN A 3 -0.13 -27.92 19.11
CA ASN A 3 0.18 -28.45 17.76
C ASN A 3 -0.83 -28.05 16.67
N ASN A 4 -2.05 -27.65 17.03
CA ASN A 4 -3.13 -27.47 16.06
C ASN A 4 -3.00 -26.17 15.22
N GLU A 5 -2.50 -25.08 15.81
CA GLU A 5 -2.41 -23.78 15.10
C GLU A 5 -1.31 -23.75 14.04
N PHE A 6 -0.17 -24.40 14.31
CA PHE A 6 0.92 -24.51 13.33
C PHE A 6 0.53 -25.39 12.14
N GLU A 7 -0.21 -26.48 12.40
CA GLU A 7 -0.74 -27.36 11.35
C GLU A 7 -1.76 -26.64 10.47
N ILE A 8 -2.65 -25.84 11.05
CA ILE A 8 -3.61 -24.99 10.32
C ILE A 8 -2.88 -23.93 9.46
N TYR A 9 -1.82 -23.33 9.99
CA TYR A 9 -0.99 -22.36 9.26
C TYR A 9 -0.30 -22.99 8.05
N GLN A 10 0.35 -24.15 8.24
CA GLN A 10 1.00 -24.90 7.16
C GLN A 10 0.00 -25.35 6.08
N LYS A 11 -1.18 -25.85 6.48
CA LYS A 11 -2.26 -26.24 5.55
C LYS A 11 -2.80 -25.05 4.76
N THR A 12 -2.85 -23.87 5.36
CA THR A 12 -3.25 -22.62 4.70
C THR A 12 -2.22 -22.17 3.66
N ILE A 13 -0.93 -22.27 3.97
CA ILE A 13 0.16 -21.99 3.01
C ILE A 13 0.08 -22.98 1.84
N ALA A 14 0.01 -24.28 2.12
CA ALA A 14 -0.03 -25.32 1.08
C ALA A 14 -1.22 -25.14 0.13
N ARG A 15 -2.41 -24.80 0.66
CA ARG A 15 -3.60 -24.51 -0.16
C ARG A 15 -3.40 -23.28 -1.06
N ARG A 16 -2.80 -22.20 -0.55
CA ARG A 16 -2.50 -20.99 -1.34
C ARG A 16 -1.47 -21.26 -2.43
N THR A 17 -0.43 -22.04 -2.12
CA THR A 17 0.57 -22.48 -3.10
C THR A 17 -0.06 -23.33 -4.19
N LYS A 18 -0.99 -24.24 -3.85
CA LYS A 18 -1.72 -25.04 -4.84
C LYS A 18 -2.55 -24.16 -5.77
N ILE A 19 -3.36 -23.24 -5.23
CA ILE A 19 -4.19 -22.29 -6.01
C ILE A 19 -3.34 -21.44 -6.95
N ARG A 20 -2.14 -21.01 -6.52
CA ARG A 20 -1.18 -20.28 -7.37
C ARG A 20 -0.79 -21.05 -8.61
N TRP A 21 -0.28 -22.27 -8.42
CA TRP A 21 0.19 -23.08 -9.54
C TRP A 21 -0.95 -23.49 -10.47
N THR A 22 -2.17 -23.69 -9.94
CA THR A 22 -3.35 -23.96 -10.79
C THR A 22 -3.76 -22.74 -11.61
N SER A 23 -3.76 -21.55 -11.01
CA SER A 23 -4.12 -20.30 -11.72
C SER A 23 -3.11 -19.96 -12.82
N LEU A 24 -1.82 -20.16 -12.53
CA LEU A 24 -0.74 -19.96 -13.51
C LEU A 24 -0.86 -20.96 -14.67
N LEU A 25 -1.13 -22.23 -14.38
CA LEU A 25 -1.33 -23.26 -15.40
C LEU A 25 -2.54 -22.95 -16.31
N ILE A 26 -3.69 -22.60 -15.73
CA ILE A 26 -4.91 -22.26 -16.49
C ILE A 26 -4.66 -21.07 -17.41
N TYR A 27 -3.97 -20.04 -16.91
CA TYR A 27 -3.63 -18.88 -17.73
C TYR A 27 -2.68 -19.23 -18.88
N LEU A 28 -1.68 -20.09 -18.63
CA LEU A 28 -0.72 -20.52 -19.65
C LEU A 28 -1.44 -21.32 -20.76
N ILE A 29 -2.42 -22.15 -20.39
CA ILE A 29 -3.31 -22.83 -21.33
C ILE A 29 -4.14 -21.81 -22.14
N LEU A 30 -4.68 -20.77 -21.48
CA LEU A 30 -5.48 -19.75 -22.16
C LEU A 30 -4.66 -18.90 -23.14
N ILE A 31 -3.43 -18.48 -22.80
CA ILE A 31 -2.55 -17.83 -23.79
C ILE A 31 -2.31 -18.79 -24.94
N LEU A 32 -1.73 -19.97 -24.67
CA LEU A 32 -1.30 -20.87 -25.74
C LEU A 32 -2.47 -21.26 -26.64
N GLY A 33 -3.66 -21.48 -26.06
CA GLY A 33 -4.89 -21.72 -26.78
C GLY A 33 -5.33 -20.52 -27.63
N SER A 34 -5.32 -19.31 -27.06
CA SER A 34 -5.66 -18.10 -27.81
C SER A 34 -4.68 -17.79 -28.94
N THR A 35 -3.37 -17.97 -28.72
CA THR A 35 -2.33 -17.82 -29.73
C THR A 35 -2.49 -18.86 -30.83
N ALA A 36 -2.75 -20.13 -30.49
CA ALA A 36 -2.97 -21.18 -31.47
C ALA A 36 -4.24 -20.94 -32.31
N ILE A 37 -5.35 -20.50 -31.68
CA ILE A 37 -6.59 -20.15 -32.38
C ILE A 37 -6.34 -18.95 -33.32
N LEU A 38 -5.64 -17.91 -32.86
CA LEU A 38 -5.33 -16.75 -33.69
C LEU A 38 -4.46 -17.14 -34.89
N LEU A 39 -3.46 -18.02 -34.70
CA LEU A 39 -2.63 -18.55 -35.80
C LEU A 39 -3.40 -19.42 -36.80
N ILE A 40 -4.45 -20.13 -36.36
CA ILE A 40 -5.26 -20.99 -37.24
C ILE A 40 -6.30 -20.19 -38.03
N PHE A 41 -6.92 -19.19 -37.41
CA PHE A 41 -8.04 -18.44 -38.00
C PHE A 41 -7.63 -17.15 -38.71
N LEU A 42 -6.47 -16.58 -38.39
CA LEU A 42 -5.97 -15.34 -38.99
C LEU A 42 -4.79 -15.67 -39.90
N GLY A 43 -5.10 -16.16 -41.11
CA GLY A 43 -4.10 -16.45 -42.14
C GLY A 43 -3.28 -15.24 -42.59
N ASP A 44 -3.79 -14.02 -42.34
CA ASP A 44 -3.06 -12.75 -42.48
C ASP A 44 -2.96 -12.05 -41.13
N ILE A 45 -1.80 -12.19 -40.49
CA ILE A 45 -1.50 -11.65 -39.16
C ILE A 45 -1.47 -10.11 -39.16
N GLU A 46 -1.15 -9.49 -40.30
CA GLU A 46 -0.92 -8.05 -40.43
C GLU A 46 -2.13 -7.18 -40.03
N GLN A 47 -3.36 -7.63 -40.30
CA GLN A 47 -4.56 -6.86 -39.94
C GLN A 47 -4.92 -6.93 -38.45
N TYR A 48 -4.32 -7.86 -37.69
CA TYR A 48 -4.73 -8.17 -36.32
C TYR A 48 -3.59 -8.08 -35.31
N GLU A 49 -2.42 -7.59 -35.73
CA GLU A 49 -1.26 -7.38 -34.83
C GLU A 49 -1.63 -6.54 -33.62
N PHE A 50 -2.46 -5.51 -33.78
CA PHE A 50 -2.91 -4.66 -32.68
C PHE A 50 -3.75 -5.45 -31.65
N LEU A 51 -4.69 -6.28 -32.13
CA LEU A 51 -5.54 -7.08 -31.26
C LEU A 51 -4.74 -8.17 -30.54
N TYR A 52 -3.82 -8.83 -31.26
CA TYR A 52 -2.91 -9.84 -30.70
C TYR A 52 -2.00 -9.24 -29.62
N THR A 53 -1.37 -8.11 -29.92
CA THR A 53 -0.48 -7.39 -28.99
C THR A 53 -1.25 -6.92 -27.76
N GLY A 54 -2.48 -6.41 -27.94
CA GLY A 54 -3.37 -6.02 -26.85
C GLY A 54 -3.77 -7.20 -25.95
N VAL A 55 -4.09 -8.36 -26.53
CA VAL A 55 -4.46 -9.57 -25.78
C VAL A 55 -3.26 -10.15 -25.04
N VAL A 56 -2.09 -10.21 -25.68
CA VAL A 56 -0.86 -10.73 -25.06
C VAL A 56 -0.38 -9.82 -23.94
N LEU A 57 -0.32 -8.50 -24.15
CA LEU A 57 0.10 -7.55 -23.12
C LEU A 57 -0.94 -7.42 -22.00
N GLY A 58 -2.22 -7.29 -22.34
CA GLY A 58 -3.31 -7.17 -21.37
C GLY A 58 -3.47 -8.44 -20.53
N GLY A 59 -3.39 -9.61 -21.18
CA GLY A 59 -3.35 -10.90 -20.49
C GLY A 59 -2.17 -10.98 -19.54
N SER A 60 -0.98 -10.57 -19.98
CA SER A 60 0.25 -10.68 -19.17
C SER A 60 0.18 -9.83 -17.90
N VAL A 61 -0.44 -8.66 -17.98
CA VAL A 61 -0.73 -7.81 -16.81
C VAL A 61 -1.69 -8.52 -15.84
N ILE A 62 -2.77 -9.13 -16.34
CA ILE A 62 -3.72 -9.89 -15.51
C ILE A 62 -3.04 -11.10 -14.84
N LEU A 63 -2.15 -11.81 -15.53
CA LEU A 63 -1.35 -12.90 -14.95
C LEU A 63 -0.46 -12.38 -13.81
N ILE A 64 0.27 -11.30 -14.05
CA ILE A 64 1.17 -10.72 -13.04
C ILE A 64 0.35 -10.34 -11.80
N ILE A 65 -0.84 -9.75 -12.00
CA ILE A 65 -1.77 -9.47 -10.91
C ILE A 65 -2.16 -10.77 -10.19
N LEU A 66 -2.59 -11.82 -10.89
CA LEU A 66 -3.03 -13.10 -10.28
C LEU A 66 -1.91 -13.87 -9.57
N VAL A 67 -0.68 -13.81 -10.07
CA VAL A 67 0.50 -14.47 -9.49
C VAL A 67 1.00 -13.73 -8.26
N ILE A 68 1.00 -12.39 -8.31
CA ILE A 68 1.41 -11.54 -7.18
C ILE A 68 0.28 -11.43 -6.15
N PHE A 69 -0.99 -11.61 -6.54
CA PHE A 69 -2.18 -11.45 -5.69
C PHE A 69 -2.06 -12.12 -4.31
N PRO A 70 -1.61 -13.38 -4.21
CA PRO A 70 -1.56 -14.08 -2.94
C PRO A 70 -0.40 -13.63 -2.05
N TYR A 71 0.60 -12.89 -2.59
CA TYR A 71 1.65 -12.23 -1.80
C TYR A 71 1.13 -10.97 -1.10
N PHE A 72 -0.04 -10.43 -1.46
CA PHE A 72 -0.64 -9.26 -0.81
C PHE A 72 -1.28 -9.59 0.55
N ASN A 73 -1.67 -10.84 0.81
CA ASN A 73 -2.24 -11.23 2.10
C ASN A 73 -1.14 -11.72 3.04
N LYS A 74 -0.52 -10.78 3.78
CA LYS A 74 0.38 -11.10 4.91
C LYS A 74 -0.28 -12.17 5.78
N ILE A 75 0.36 -13.33 5.86
CA ILE A 75 0.03 -14.28 6.91
C ILE A 75 0.69 -13.70 8.15
N THR A 76 -0.09 -13.05 9.01
CA THR A 76 0.40 -12.68 10.33
C THR A 76 0.74 -13.99 11.03
N PRO A 77 2.00 -14.22 11.42
CA PRO A 77 2.32 -15.36 12.26
C PRO A 77 1.45 -15.28 13.51
N PRO A 78 0.94 -16.42 14.03
CA PRO A 78 0.16 -16.41 15.25
C PRO A 78 0.93 -15.65 16.33
N LYS A 79 0.26 -14.68 16.97
CA LYS A 79 0.85 -13.93 18.07
C LYS A 79 1.29 -14.94 19.13
N ARG A 80 2.54 -14.81 19.56
CA ARG A 80 3.10 -15.58 20.66
C ARG A 80 2.15 -15.47 21.87
N PRO A 81 1.69 -16.60 22.47
CA PRO A 81 0.62 -16.61 23.48
C PRO A 81 0.96 -15.87 24.78
N ASP A 82 2.22 -15.50 24.96
CA ASP A 82 2.77 -14.66 26.03
C ASP A 82 2.39 -13.18 25.91
N GLY A 83 1.80 -12.72 24.79
CA GLY A 83 1.22 -11.36 24.67
C GLY A 83 2.20 -10.19 24.77
N LEU A 84 3.45 -10.45 25.12
CA LEU A 84 4.52 -9.49 25.37
C LEU A 84 5.44 -9.42 24.13
N ALA A 85 4.96 -8.80 23.07
CA ALA A 85 5.88 -8.01 22.24
C ALA A 85 6.32 -6.85 23.15
N GLY A 86 7.53 -6.97 23.70
CA GLY A 86 7.98 -6.22 24.88
C GLY A 86 7.70 -4.73 24.84
N ILE A 87 6.63 -4.32 25.51
CA ILE A 87 6.58 -3.04 26.22
C ILE A 87 7.49 -3.24 27.43
N SER A 88 8.80 -3.17 27.19
CA SER A 88 9.71 -2.91 28.29
C SER A 88 9.31 -1.52 28.78
N THR A 89 8.82 -1.44 30.02
CA THR A 89 8.67 -0.18 30.77
C THR A 89 10.03 0.48 31.04
N LYS A 90 11.02 0.30 30.14
CA LYS A 90 12.20 1.13 30.06
C LYS A 90 11.69 2.54 29.86
N SER A 91 11.94 3.37 30.88
CA SER A 91 11.77 4.82 30.86
C SER A 91 11.94 5.36 29.45
N PHE A 92 10.89 5.94 28.88
CA PHE A 92 11.03 6.71 27.64
C PHE A 92 12.02 7.82 27.93
N ASP A 93 13.16 7.78 27.24
CA ASP A 93 14.15 8.84 27.27
C ASP A 93 13.44 10.16 26.92
N PRO A 94 13.56 11.24 27.71
CA PRO A 94 12.94 12.53 27.41
C PRO A 94 13.33 13.10 26.04
N ASP A 95 14.44 12.63 25.45
CA ASP A 95 14.87 13.00 24.09
C ASP A 95 14.50 11.95 23.03
N SER A 96 13.73 10.91 23.39
CA SER A 96 13.28 9.90 22.44
C SER A 96 12.34 10.49 21.39
N THR A 97 12.62 10.15 20.13
CA THR A 97 11.75 10.47 19.00
C THR A 97 11.10 9.19 18.51
N PHE A 98 9.77 9.16 18.46
CA PHE A 98 9.05 8.07 17.82
C PHE A 98 9.10 8.27 16.31
N ILE A 99 9.77 7.36 15.60
CA ILE A 99 9.89 7.40 14.14
C ILE A 99 9.20 6.16 13.58
N MET A 100 8.14 6.39 12.82
CA MET A 100 7.49 5.34 12.04
C MET A 100 7.47 5.73 10.57
N ILE A 101 8.10 4.90 9.75
CA ILE A 101 8.09 5.04 8.30
C ILE A 101 7.30 3.86 7.75
N ASP A 102 6.07 4.13 7.33
CA ASP A 102 5.26 3.17 6.61
C ASP A 102 5.39 3.42 5.11
N LYS A 103 6.03 2.48 4.43
CA LYS A 103 5.99 2.46 2.97
C LYS A 103 4.60 2.00 2.59
N LEU A 104 3.78 2.93 2.09
CA LEU A 104 2.75 2.57 1.13
C LEU A 104 3.51 1.74 0.09
N LYS A 105 3.02 0.55 -0.26
CA LYS A 105 3.65 -0.22 -1.36
C LYS A 105 2.90 0.02 -2.66
N LEU A 106 1.87 0.88 -2.62
CA LEU A 106 0.91 1.08 -3.70
C LEU A 106 1.59 1.64 -4.94
N ALA A 107 2.52 2.59 -4.76
CA ALA A 107 3.24 3.16 -5.89
C ALA A 107 4.09 2.09 -6.56
N SER A 108 4.84 1.29 -5.80
CA SER A 108 5.62 0.20 -6.39
C SER A 108 4.75 -0.83 -7.13
N TYR A 109 3.53 -1.07 -6.65
CA TYR A 109 2.60 -2.03 -7.27
C TYR A 109 1.91 -1.49 -8.52
N LEU A 110 1.64 -0.18 -8.61
CA LEU A 110 1.03 0.45 -9.78
C LEU A 110 2.08 0.90 -10.79
N ALA A 111 3.26 1.33 -10.34
CA ALA A 111 4.32 1.83 -11.19
C ALA A 111 4.82 0.75 -12.16
N PHE A 112 4.90 -0.52 -11.73
CA PHE A 112 5.38 -1.61 -12.58
C PHE A 112 4.47 -1.94 -13.79
N PRO A 113 3.15 -2.20 -13.62
CA PRO A 113 2.28 -2.44 -14.76
C PRO A 113 2.12 -1.19 -15.65
N ILE A 114 2.06 0.00 -15.04
CA ILE A 114 1.99 1.26 -15.77
C ILE A 114 3.27 1.46 -16.59
N SER A 115 4.45 1.29 -16.00
CA SER A 115 5.73 1.43 -16.72
C SER A 115 5.87 0.40 -17.84
N THR A 116 5.46 -0.84 -17.60
CA THR A 116 5.48 -1.90 -18.63
C THR A 116 4.56 -1.54 -19.79
N PHE A 117 3.36 -1.04 -19.51
CA PHE A 117 2.43 -0.57 -20.54
C PHE A 117 2.99 0.60 -21.35
N ILE A 118 3.56 1.60 -20.67
CA ILE A 118 4.18 2.77 -21.30
C ILE A 118 5.35 2.34 -22.20
N ILE A 119 6.24 1.49 -21.69
CA ILE A 119 7.42 1.02 -22.45
C ILE A 119 6.96 0.21 -23.67
N GLY A 120 5.99 -0.71 -23.50
CA GLY A 120 5.48 -1.52 -24.60
C GLY A 120 4.83 -0.68 -25.71
N THR A 121 3.99 0.29 -25.34
CA THR A 121 3.35 1.21 -26.29
C THR A 121 4.36 2.14 -26.96
N ALA A 122 5.36 2.63 -26.23
CA ALA A 122 6.44 3.43 -26.81
C ALA A 122 7.28 2.63 -27.82
N ILE A 123 7.65 1.38 -27.49
CA ILE A 123 8.38 0.50 -28.43
C ILE A 123 7.54 0.23 -29.68
N TYR A 124 6.25 -0.05 -29.52
CA TYR A 124 5.35 -0.26 -30.65
C TYR A 124 5.27 0.97 -31.57
N SER A 125 5.10 2.15 -30.99
CA SER A 125 5.03 3.42 -31.73
C SER A 125 6.35 3.72 -32.47
N LEU A 126 7.50 3.36 -31.88
CA LEU A 126 8.81 3.48 -32.54
C LEU A 126 8.96 2.54 -33.73
N ILE A 127 8.35 1.34 -33.70
CA ILE A 127 8.37 0.39 -34.83
C ILE A 127 7.55 0.94 -36.01
N GLN A 128 6.46 1.68 -35.72
CA GLN A 128 5.62 2.33 -36.74
C GLN A 128 6.20 3.68 -37.23
N GLU A 129 7.41 4.04 -36.83
CA GLU A 129 8.06 5.32 -37.15
C GLU A 129 7.30 6.56 -36.62
N GLU A 130 6.41 6.39 -35.63
CA GLU A 130 5.63 7.45 -34.98
C GLU A 130 6.40 8.05 -33.78
N TYR A 131 7.51 8.75 -34.09
CA TYR A 131 8.44 9.24 -33.08
C TYR A 131 7.83 10.27 -32.10
N VAL A 132 6.95 11.15 -32.59
CA VAL A 132 6.36 12.22 -31.76
C VAL A 132 5.46 11.63 -30.67
N GLU A 133 4.63 10.64 -31.02
CA GLU A 133 3.72 9.97 -30.08
C GLU A 133 4.50 9.20 -29.02
N SER A 134 5.55 8.50 -29.44
CA SER A 134 6.49 7.79 -28.57
C SER A 134 7.10 8.72 -27.51
N ILE A 135 7.57 9.91 -27.91
CA ILE A 135 8.19 10.88 -27.00
C ILE A 135 7.18 11.41 -25.97
N ILE A 136 5.98 11.77 -26.42
CA ILE A 136 4.91 12.26 -25.54
C ILE A 136 4.54 11.18 -24.51
N LEU A 137 4.38 9.93 -24.97
CA LEU A 137 3.97 8.82 -24.12
C LEU A 137 5.03 8.46 -23.07
N ILE A 138 6.32 8.47 -23.43
CA ILE A 138 7.42 8.30 -22.48
C ILE A 138 7.45 9.46 -21.46
N ALA A 139 7.27 10.70 -21.91
CA ALA A 139 7.28 11.87 -21.03
C ALA A 139 6.14 11.83 -20.00
N VAL A 140 4.90 11.60 -20.47
CA VAL A 140 3.72 11.45 -19.59
C VAL A 140 3.90 10.26 -18.67
N GLY A 141 4.36 9.13 -19.19
CA GLY A 141 4.57 7.92 -18.42
C GLY A 141 5.60 8.08 -17.29
N THR A 142 6.71 8.74 -17.59
CA THR A 142 7.75 9.08 -16.60
C THR A 142 7.19 9.99 -15.52
N LEU A 143 6.40 11.01 -15.90
CA LEU A 143 5.75 11.90 -14.95
C LEU A 143 4.79 11.15 -14.00
N VAL A 144 3.98 10.23 -14.53
CA VAL A 144 3.08 9.40 -13.72
C VAL A 144 3.87 8.54 -12.73
N ILE A 145 4.95 7.89 -13.18
CA ILE A 145 5.82 7.08 -12.32
C ILE A 145 6.42 7.94 -11.20
N LEU A 146 6.92 9.13 -11.51
CA LEU A 146 7.45 10.07 -10.51
C LEU A 146 6.39 10.47 -9.49
N ILE A 147 5.17 10.80 -9.93
CA ILE A 147 4.05 11.13 -9.04
C ILE A 147 3.74 9.95 -8.11
N LEU A 148 3.73 8.72 -8.63
CA LEU A 148 3.50 7.53 -7.82
C LEU A 148 4.59 7.40 -6.74
N PHE A 149 5.87 7.50 -7.10
CA PHE A 149 6.97 7.42 -6.12
C PHE A 149 6.89 8.48 -5.02
N MET A 150 6.44 9.70 -5.35
CA MET A 150 6.29 10.76 -4.35
C MET A 150 5.19 10.47 -3.31
N LEU A 151 4.20 9.62 -3.62
CA LEU A 151 3.06 9.34 -2.75
C LEU A 151 3.23 8.07 -1.88
N ASP A 152 4.41 7.43 -1.93
CA ASP A 152 4.58 6.06 -1.41
C ASP A 152 4.96 5.97 0.07
N THR A 153 5.17 7.08 0.78
CA THR A 153 5.65 7.01 2.17
C THR A 153 4.83 7.88 3.10
N ILE A 154 4.25 7.25 4.12
CA ILE A 154 3.73 7.93 5.31
C ILE A 154 4.83 7.87 6.37
N SER A 155 5.36 9.03 6.73
CA SER A 155 6.29 9.17 7.83
C SER A 155 5.60 9.90 8.98
N LEU A 156 5.62 9.27 10.15
CA LEU A 156 5.16 9.83 11.40
C LEU A 156 6.38 10.03 12.30
N LEU A 157 6.62 11.27 12.69
CA LEU A 157 7.66 11.64 13.65
C LEU A 157 6.98 12.33 14.83
N ALA A 158 7.13 11.79 16.04
CA ALA A 158 6.61 12.43 17.24
C ALA A 158 7.73 12.62 18.26
N ASN A 159 7.75 13.81 18.86
CA ASN A 159 8.62 14.17 19.96
C ASN A 159 7.79 14.84 21.07
N LYS A 160 8.45 15.37 22.10
CA LYS A 160 7.77 16.02 23.24
C LYS A 160 6.95 17.26 22.86
N ASP A 161 7.33 17.96 21.79
CA ASP A 161 6.74 19.25 21.42
C ASP A 161 5.64 19.12 20.36
N GLN A 162 5.78 18.14 19.45
CA GLN A 162 4.92 18.01 18.28
C GLN A 162 4.86 16.59 17.70
N ILE A 163 3.79 16.34 16.95
CA ILE A 163 3.59 15.19 16.07
C ILE A 163 3.60 15.71 14.64
N LEU A 164 4.64 15.37 13.89
CA LEU A 164 4.79 15.64 12.46
C LEU A 164 4.30 14.44 11.66
N VAL A 165 3.26 14.66 10.86
CA VAL A 165 2.74 13.66 9.92
C VAL A 165 3.08 14.11 8.51
N ARG A 166 3.76 13.27 7.74
CA ARG A 166 4.10 13.56 6.34
C ARG A 166 3.65 12.41 5.44
N LEU A 167 3.05 12.77 4.32
CA LEU A 167 2.71 11.88 3.21
C LEU A 167 3.19 12.56 1.93
N GLY A 168 4.31 12.10 1.38
CA GLY A 168 4.92 12.73 0.20
C GLY A 168 5.19 14.23 0.42
N PRO A 169 4.68 15.13 -0.45
CA PRO A 169 4.85 16.58 -0.29
C PRO A 169 3.96 17.17 0.81
N PHE A 170 2.93 16.45 1.25
CA PHE A 170 2.01 16.94 2.27
C PHE A 170 2.59 16.75 3.67
N LYS A 171 2.46 17.78 4.50
CA LYS A 171 2.87 17.76 5.91
C LYS A 171 1.79 18.43 6.76
N ASP A 172 1.49 17.86 7.92
CA ASP A 172 0.76 18.53 9.00
C ASP A 172 1.58 18.41 10.29
N ILE A 173 1.55 19.47 11.09
CA ILE A 173 2.20 19.53 12.40
C ILE A 173 1.10 19.69 13.44
N ILE A 174 1.08 18.79 14.42
CA ILE A 174 0.15 18.82 15.55
C ILE A 174 0.99 19.09 16.80
N LEU A 175 0.80 20.25 17.43
CA LEU A 175 1.55 20.56 18.65
C LEU A 175 1.04 19.69 19.80
N MET A 176 1.95 19.18 20.62
CA MET A 176 1.60 18.27 21.72
C MET A 176 0.65 18.93 22.74
N LYS A 177 0.84 20.23 22.98
CA LYS A 177 -0.02 21.05 23.84
C LYS A 177 -1.46 21.22 23.32
N ASP A 178 -1.66 21.03 22.02
CA ASP A 178 -2.97 21.17 21.36
C ASP A 178 -3.71 19.84 21.28
N VAL A 179 -3.04 18.71 21.57
CA VAL A 179 -3.69 17.40 21.63
C VAL A 179 -4.61 17.35 22.84
N ASP A 180 -5.91 17.24 22.60
CA ASP A 180 -6.91 17.08 23.65
C ASP A 180 -7.10 15.59 23.99
N THR A 181 -7.59 14.80 23.03
CA THR A 181 -7.77 13.36 23.21
C THR A 181 -6.97 12.56 22.19
N ILE A 182 -6.48 11.39 22.60
CA ILE A 182 -5.80 10.45 21.72
C ILE A 182 -6.20 9.02 22.08
N ARG A 183 -6.62 8.26 21.06
CA ARG A 183 -7.06 6.88 21.23
C ARG A 183 -6.82 6.01 19.98
N PRO A 184 -6.53 4.71 20.16
CA PRO A 184 -6.52 3.78 19.05
C PRO A 184 -7.94 3.63 18.49
N VAL A 185 -8.04 3.52 17.16
CA VAL A 185 -9.31 3.33 16.43
C VAL A 185 -9.15 2.26 15.36
N SER A 186 -10.24 1.56 15.05
CA SER A 186 -10.31 0.75 13.83
C SER A 186 -10.62 1.68 12.66
N VAL A 187 -9.90 1.48 11.56
CA VAL A 187 -10.00 2.29 10.35
C VAL A 187 -10.39 1.38 9.20
N ARG A 188 -11.34 1.79 8.37
CA ARG A 188 -11.73 1.08 7.14
C ARG A 188 -11.47 2.02 5.97
N PRO A 189 -10.26 1.99 5.36
CA PRO A 189 -9.78 3.01 4.43
C PRO A 189 -10.81 3.45 3.37
N PHE A 190 -11.38 2.48 2.64
CA PHE A 190 -12.33 2.75 1.57
C PHE A 190 -13.73 3.18 2.03
N ARG A 191 -14.15 2.77 3.23
CA ARG A 191 -15.48 3.12 3.75
C ARG A 191 -15.48 4.44 4.50
N ASP A 192 -14.47 4.66 5.34
CA ASP A 192 -14.45 5.79 6.27
C ASP A 192 -13.79 7.02 5.62
N PHE A 193 -12.86 6.82 4.68
CA PHE A 193 -12.01 7.87 4.08
C PHE A 193 -11.97 7.82 2.54
N MET A 194 -12.83 7.02 1.90
CA MET A 194 -12.91 6.86 0.43
C MET A 194 -11.58 6.44 -0.24
N GLY A 195 -10.66 5.82 0.51
CA GLY A 195 -9.42 5.27 -0.04
C GLY A 195 -8.21 5.52 0.84
N ILE A 196 -7.08 5.77 0.17
CA ILE A 196 -5.73 5.79 0.75
C ILE A 196 -5.07 7.13 0.43
N GLY A 197 -4.17 7.57 1.31
CA GLY A 197 -3.48 8.85 1.26
C GLY A 197 -4.03 9.86 2.28
N LYS A 198 -3.80 11.15 2.02
CA LYS A 198 -4.36 12.26 2.80
C LYS A 198 -5.79 12.50 2.33
N ARG A 199 -6.78 12.26 3.19
CA ARG A 199 -8.22 12.30 2.86
C ARG A 199 -9.01 12.99 3.96
N ILE A 200 -10.23 13.40 3.65
CA ILE A 200 -11.19 13.87 4.65
C ILE A 200 -12.22 12.76 4.83
N GLY A 201 -12.40 12.31 6.06
CA GLY A 201 -13.37 11.29 6.43
C GLY A 201 -14.80 11.85 6.43
N SER A 202 -15.78 10.95 6.42
CA SER A 202 -17.21 11.33 6.49
C SER A 202 -17.58 12.13 7.75
N ASP A 203 -16.76 12.05 8.80
CA ASP A 203 -16.89 12.77 10.06
C ASP A 203 -16.07 14.07 10.12
N GLY A 204 -15.49 14.50 8.99
CA GLY A 204 -14.63 15.67 8.90
C GLY A 204 -13.18 15.45 9.36
N ALA A 205 -12.80 14.22 9.76
CA ALA A 205 -11.44 13.95 10.20
C ALA A 205 -10.44 13.96 9.04
N ILE A 206 -9.28 14.58 9.24
CA ILE A 206 -8.14 14.55 8.32
C ILE A 206 -7.42 13.20 8.49
N GLY A 207 -7.66 12.31 7.55
CA GLY A 207 -7.09 10.97 7.52
C GLY A 207 -5.74 10.91 6.80
N TYR A 208 -4.72 10.37 7.47
CA TYR A 208 -3.48 9.86 6.89
C TYR A 208 -3.59 8.34 6.80
N ILE A 209 -4.14 7.87 5.68
CA ILE A 209 -4.67 6.51 5.56
C ILE A 209 -3.76 5.65 4.70
N ALA A 210 -3.25 4.58 5.30
CA ALA A 210 -2.60 3.44 4.65
C ALA A 210 -3.58 2.26 4.51
N TYR A 211 -3.12 1.14 3.96
CA TYR A 211 -3.90 -0.10 3.86
C TYR A 211 -4.26 -0.76 5.21
N LYS A 212 -3.78 -0.22 6.33
CA LYS A 212 -3.96 -0.81 7.66
C LYS A 212 -5.37 -0.57 8.19
N LYS A 213 -5.85 -1.53 8.98
CA LYS A 213 -7.21 -1.50 9.57
C LYS A 213 -7.28 -0.87 10.96
N THR A 214 -6.16 -0.33 11.40
CA THR A 214 -5.93 0.21 12.74
C THR A 214 -5.17 1.52 12.62
N GLY A 215 -5.44 2.44 13.53
CA GLY A 215 -4.81 3.74 13.56
C GLY A 215 -5.05 4.43 14.88
N VAL A 216 -4.68 5.70 14.94
CA VAL A 216 -4.87 6.56 16.10
C VAL A 216 -5.68 7.76 15.67
N ARG A 217 -6.72 8.06 16.45
CA ARG A 217 -7.51 9.28 16.33
C ARG A 217 -6.98 10.29 17.34
N ILE A 218 -6.62 11.47 16.85
CA ILE A 218 -6.12 12.60 17.62
C ILE A 218 -7.14 13.71 17.46
N GLU A 219 -7.73 14.15 18.57
CA GLU A 219 -8.63 15.30 18.60
C GLU A 219 -7.87 16.44 19.27
N THR A 220 -7.84 17.60 18.63
CA THR A 220 -7.14 18.78 19.12
C THR A 220 -8.11 19.76 19.79
N LYS A 221 -7.57 20.65 20.63
CA LYS A 221 -8.34 21.68 21.35
C LYS A 221 -9.09 22.64 20.43
N ASP A 222 -8.66 22.81 19.18
CA ASP A 222 -9.33 23.59 18.16
C ASP A 222 -10.37 22.79 17.34
N ASN A 223 -10.82 21.64 17.88
CA ASN A 223 -11.78 20.73 17.26
C ASN A 223 -11.33 20.12 15.91
N LYS A 224 -10.05 20.21 15.56
CA LYS A 224 -9.53 19.44 14.42
C LYS A 224 -9.35 17.99 14.84
N ILE A 225 -9.58 17.10 13.88
CA ILE A 225 -9.50 15.66 14.10
C ILE A 225 -8.55 15.08 13.07
N PHE A 226 -7.56 14.33 13.54
CA PHE A 226 -6.63 13.60 12.70
C PHE A 226 -6.81 12.10 12.93
N VAL A 227 -6.76 11.31 11.86
CA VAL A 227 -6.76 9.84 11.93
C VAL A 227 -5.56 9.32 11.18
N ILE A 228 -4.63 8.67 11.86
CA ILE A 228 -3.36 8.20 11.27
C ILE A 228 -3.31 6.68 11.40
N THR A 229 -3.22 5.97 10.28
CA THR A 229 -3.12 4.50 10.29
C THR A 229 -1.73 4.03 10.72
N LEU A 230 -1.66 3.08 11.65
CA LEU A 230 -0.42 2.61 12.29
C LEU A 230 -0.51 1.10 12.59
N ASP A 231 0.64 0.41 12.66
CA ASP A 231 0.69 -1.03 13.00
C ASP A 231 0.40 -1.25 14.49
N ASN A 232 1.01 -0.44 15.34
CA ASN A 232 0.88 -0.50 16.80
C ASN A 232 0.29 0.80 17.35
N PRO A 233 -1.02 1.07 17.12
CA PRO A 233 -1.61 2.33 17.55
C PRO A 233 -1.63 2.50 19.08
N GLN A 234 -1.62 1.41 19.85
CA GLN A 234 -1.55 1.45 21.31
C GLN A 234 -0.21 2.05 21.79
N GLU A 235 0.90 1.54 21.27
CA GLU A 235 2.26 2.01 21.62
C GLU A 235 2.42 3.51 21.35
N PHE A 236 1.97 3.97 20.18
CA PHE A 236 1.98 5.40 19.86
C PHE A 236 1.09 6.24 20.79
N THR A 237 -0.09 5.72 21.14
CA THR A 237 -1.01 6.40 22.06
C THR A 237 -0.38 6.55 23.46
N GLU A 238 0.31 5.52 23.95
CA GLU A 238 1.01 5.53 25.23
C GLU A 238 2.19 6.51 25.23
N PHE A 239 2.98 6.52 24.14
CA PHE A 239 4.06 7.50 23.94
C PHE A 239 3.55 8.94 24.05
N VAL A 240 2.48 9.29 23.34
CA VAL A 240 1.89 10.64 23.38
C VAL A 240 1.36 10.99 24.77
N ARG A 241 0.69 10.05 25.45
CA ARG A 241 0.17 10.27 26.81
C ARG A 241 1.28 10.50 27.83
N TYR A 242 2.40 9.79 27.71
CA TYR A 242 3.56 9.98 28.57
C TYR A 242 4.09 11.42 28.47
N PHE A 243 4.35 11.92 27.26
CA PHE A 243 4.84 13.29 27.08
C PHE A 243 3.82 14.36 27.46
N LYS A 244 2.53 14.13 27.21
CA LYS A 244 1.46 15.03 27.66
C LYS A 244 1.45 15.16 29.19
N LYS A 245 1.60 14.06 29.93
CA LYS A 245 1.65 14.09 31.40
C LYS A 245 2.86 14.87 31.92
N SER A 246 4.02 14.68 31.30
CA SER A 246 5.26 15.40 31.68
C SER A 246 5.19 16.89 31.40
N SER A 247 4.45 17.32 30.37
CA SER A 247 4.29 18.75 30.04
C SER A 247 3.41 19.54 31.01
N VAL A 248 2.61 18.86 31.85
CA VAL A 248 1.74 19.52 32.85
C VAL A 248 2.49 19.81 34.15
N ILE A 249 3.64 19.16 34.37
CA ILE A 249 4.40 19.24 35.61
C ILE A 249 5.43 20.39 35.58
N ASN A 250 5.72 20.93 34.40
CA ASN A 250 6.61 22.08 34.19
C ASN A 250 5.79 23.33 33.84
#